data_AF-A0A1M4T6N6-F1
#
_entry.id   AF-A0A1M4T6N6-F1
#
_cell.length_a   1.000
_cell.length_b   1.000
_cell.length_c   1.000
_cell.angle_alpha   90.00
_cell.angle_beta   90.00
_cell.angle_gamma   90.00
#
_symmetry.space_group_name_H-M   'P 1'
#
loop_
_entity.id
_entity.type
_entity.pdbx_description
1 polymer ?
#
loop_
_entity_poly.entity_id
_entity_poly.type
_entity_poly.pdbx_seq_one_letter_code
_entity_poly.pdbx_strand_id
1 'polypeptide(L)'
;MKKNVGIFVKINYKLDEETKKHLKNTSCKYRETNLSRYLLCGGIYNKNGGSFIFQANSLKEAENIIKNNPFVNTAYYSFEILSKNYLSLSN
;
A
#
# COMPACT_ATOMS: atom_id res chain seq x y z
N MET A 1 8.16 -12.03 25.91
CA MET A 1 7.62 -10.70 25.54
C MET A 1 6.42 -10.90 24.63
N LYS A 2 5.20 -10.55 25.06
CA LYS A 2 4.02 -10.54 24.17
C LYS A 2 4.18 -9.32 23.25
N LYS A 3 4.28 -9.55 21.94
CA LYS A 3 4.42 -8.47 20.94
C LYS A 3 3.17 -7.59 21.03
N ASN A 4 3.35 -6.30 21.30
CA ASN A 4 2.29 -5.31 21.32
C ASN A 4 1.55 -5.31 19.97
N VAL A 5 0.26 -4.99 20.02
CA VAL A 5 -0.65 -4.89 18.87
C VAL A 5 0.05 -4.24 17.67
N GLY A 6 0.09 -4.94 16.54
CA GLY A 6 0.67 -4.44 15.30
C GLY A 6 -0.30 -3.51 14.57
N ILE A 7 0.22 -2.42 14.02
CA ILE A 7 -0.52 -1.55 13.10
C ILE A 7 -0.28 -2.09 11.70
N PHE A 8 -1.35 -2.37 10.97
CA PHE A 8 -1.29 -2.78 9.58
C PHE A 8 -2.06 -1.80 8.72
N VAL A 9 -1.54 -1.53 7.53
CA VAL A 9 -2.19 -0.72 6.52
C VAL A 9 -2.51 -1.61 5.34
N LYS A 10 -3.79 -1.84 5.08
CA LYS A 10 -4.26 -2.49 3.86
C LYS A 10 -4.59 -1.42 2.84
N ILE A 11 -3.99 -1.48 1.67
CA ILE A 11 -4.25 -0.60 0.53
C ILE A 11 -4.91 -1.45 -0.55
N ASN A 12 -5.97 -0.94 -1.18
CA ASN A 12 -6.57 -1.51 -2.38
C ASN A 12 -6.55 -0.46 -3.47
N TYR A 13 -6.33 -0.89 -4.70
CA TYR A 13 -6.39 -0.01 -5.87
C TYR A 13 -6.91 -0.79 -7.06
N LYS A 14 -7.54 -0.08 -8.00
CA LYS A 14 -7.85 -0.59 -9.33
C LYS A 14 -7.34 0.37 -10.38
N LEU A 15 -6.96 -0.20 -11.51
CA LEU A 15 -6.49 0.50 -12.68
C LEU A 15 -7.56 0.40 -13.75
N ASP A 16 -8.26 1.50 -14.00
CA ASP A 16 -9.05 1.67 -15.21
C ASP A 16 -8.13 1.99 -16.41
N GLU A 17 -8.69 1.99 -17.62
CA GLU A 17 -7.92 2.21 -18.85
C GLU A 17 -7.30 3.62 -18.93
N GLU A 18 -7.92 4.61 -18.30
CA GLU A 18 -7.41 5.98 -18.24
C GLU A 18 -6.19 6.06 -17.31
N THR A 19 -6.31 5.50 -16.11
CA THR A 19 -5.25 5.36 -15.11
C THR A 19 -4.06 4.57 -15.68
N LYS A 20 -4.31 3.49 -16.44
CA LYS A 20 -3.25 2.72 -17.12
C LYS A 20 -2.48 3.57 -18.13
N LYS A 21 -3.16 4.41 -18.90
CA LYS A 21 -2.52 5.34 -19.85
C LYS A 21 -1.69 6.40 -19.12
N HIS A 22 -2.23 6.99 -18.05
CA HIS A 22 -1.48 7.94 -17.22
C HIS A 22 -0.24 7.33 -16.58
N LEU A 23 -0.33 6.11 -16.03
CA LEU A 23 0.82 5.41 -15.45
C LEU A 23 1.90 5.10 -16.50
N LYS A 24 1.51 4.66 -17.71
CA LYS A 24 2.45 4.45 -18.82
C LYS A 24 3.20 5.73 -19.22
N ASN A 25 2.53 6.88 -19.18
CA ASN A 25 3.16 8.17 -19.47
C ASN A 25 4.04 8.69 -18.32
N THR A 26 3.87 8.14 -17.11
CA THR A 26 4.58 8.57 -15.89
C THR A 26 5.72 7.60 -15.52
N SER A 27 5.91 6.51 -16.26
CA SER A 27 6.88 5.43 -15.97
C SER A 27 8.35 5.86 -15.90
N CYS A 28 8.67 7.10 -16.28
CA CYS A 28 10.03 7.63 -16.31
C CYS A 28 10.33 8.67 -15.20
N LYS A 29 9.44 8.85 -14.20
CA LYS A 29 9.69 9.75 -13.07
C LYS A 29 9.63 9.04 -11.72
N TYR A 30 10.26 7.87 -11.63
CA TYR A 30 10.75 7.37 -10.34
C TYR A 30 11.94 8.25 -9.93
N ARG A 31 11.64 9.52 -9.62
CA ARG A 31 12.60 10.45 -9.01
C ARG A 31 13.16 9.73 -7.80
N GLU A 32 14.47 9.84 -7.62
CA GLU A 32 15.27 9.36 -6.49
C GLU A 32 14.67 9.77 -5.13
N THR A 33 13.57 9.13 -4.73
CA THR A 33 12.95 9.30 -3.43
C THR A 33 13.69 8.38 -2.49
N ASN A 34 14.83 8.87 -1.96
CA ASN A 34 15.57 8.34 -0.81
C ASN A 34 15.08 6.95 -0.36
N LEU A 35 15.47 5.91 -1.12
CA LEU A 35 15.01 4.51 -1.00
C LEU A 35 15.56 3.82 0.26
N SER A 36 15.84 4.56 1.33
CA SER A 36 16.48 4.03 2.54
C SER A 36 15.58 3.15 3.39
N ARG A 37 14.30 2.97 3.01
CA ARG A 37 13.35 2.10 3.71
C ARG A 37 12.78 1.08 2.75
N TYR A 38 13.33 -0.13 2.80
CA TYR A 38 12.72 -1.31 2.21
C TYR A 38 11.38 -1.58 2.89
N LEU A 39 10.29 -1.45 2.15
CA LEU A 39 8.94 -1.70 2.65
C LEU A 39 8.51 -3.10 2.22
N LEU A 40 8.58 -4.07 3.13
CA LEU A 40 8.07 -5.42 2.89
C LEU A 40 6.55 -5.44 3.06
N CYS A 41 5.85 -6.04 2.11
CA CYS A 41 4.39 -6.17 2.14
C CYS A 41 3.94 -7.52 1.58
N GLY A 42 2.76 -7.97 2.00
CA GLY A 42 2.06 -9.10 1.41
C GLY A 42 0.84 -8.60 0.64
N GLY A 43 0.41 -9.31 -0.41
CA GLY A 43 -0.72 -8.83 -1.20
C GLY A 43 -1.05 -9.69 -2.40
N ILE A 44 -2.06 -9.23 -3.15
CA ILE A 44 -2.49 -9.79 -4.43
C ILE A 44 -2.35 -8.69 -5.47
N TYR A 45 -1.78 -9.02 -6.63
CA TYR A 45 -1.64 -8.10 -7.74
C TYR A 45 -2.12 -8.75 -9.05
N ASN A 46 -2.85 -7.99 -9.87
CA ASN A 46 -3.22 -8.37 -11.23
C ASN A 46 -3.22 -7.14 -12.17
N LYS A 47 -3.46 -7.38 -13.46
CA LYS A 47 -3.46 -6.33 -14.51
C LYS A 47 -4.48 -5.20 -14.30
N ASN A 48 -5.49 -5.41 -13.47
CA ASN A 48 -6.59 -4.47 -13.23
C ASN A 48 -6.52 -3.82 -11.84
N GLY A 49 -5.55 -4.18 -11.00
CA GLY A 49 -5.45 -3.66 -9.64
C GLY A 49 -4.81 -4.65 -8.67
N GLY A 50 -4.90 -4.34 -7.40
CA GLY A 50 -4.36 -5.19 -6.35
C GLY A 50 -4.68 -4.70 -4.95
N SER A 51 -4.25 -5.50 -3.99
CA SER A 51 -4.36 -5.21 -2.57
C SER A 51 -3.02 -5.51 -1.90
N PHE A 52 -2.53 -4.59 -1.08
CA PHE A 52 -1.28 -4.72 -0.33
C PHE A 52 -1.56 -4.55 1.16
N ILE A 53 -0.81 -5.25 2.00
CA ILE A 53 -0.82 -5.07 3.45
C ILE A 53 0.60 -4.80 3.92
N PHE A 54 0.77 -3.66 4.59
CA PHE A 54 2.02 -3.21 5.18
C PHE A 54 1.92 -3.30 6.71
N GLN A 55 3.01 -3.68 7.37
CA GLN A 55 3.13 -3.46 8.81
C GLN A 55 3.74 -2.07 9.05
N ALA A 56 3.13 -1.28 9.92
CA ALA A 56 3.63 0.01 10.36
C ALA A 56 4.02 -0.04 11.85
N ASN A 57 5.05 0.69 12.23
CA ASN A 57 5.51 0.83 13.61
C ASN A 57 4.74 1.94 14.36
N SER A 58 4.07 2.84 13.63
CA SER A 58 3.29 3.93 14.21
C SER A 58 2.15 4.37 13.29
N LEU A 59 1.15 5.07 13.84
CA LEU A 59 0.10 5.69 13.02
C LEU A 59 0.67 6.72 12.04
N LYS A 60 1.72 7.44 12.43
CA LYS A 60 2.41 8.39 11.54
C LYS A 60 3.05 7.69 10.33
N GLU A 61 3.65 6.52 10.55
CA GLU A 61 4.17 5.70 9.45
C GLU A 61 3.03 5.15 8.58
N ALA A 62 1.94 4.72 9.19
CA ALA A 62 0.75 4.27 8.47
C ALA A 62 0.21 5.37 7.53
N GLU A 63 0.04 6.60 8.04
CA GLU A 63 -0.35 7.75 7.23
C GLU A 63 0.66 8.05 6.11
N ASN A 64 1.96 7.93 6.39
CA ASN A 64 3.00 8.16 5.40
C ASN A 64 2.93 7.14 4.25
N ILE A 65 2.64 5.87 4.57
CA ILE A 65 2.43 4.81 3.57
C ILE A 65 1.20 5.13 2.71
N ILE A 66 0.11 5.59 3.33
CA ILE A 66 -1.14 5.91 2.63
C ILE A 66 -0.96 7.10 1.68
N LYS A 67 -0.31 8.18 2.14
CA LYS A 67 -0.18 9.45 1.39
C LYS A 67 0.86 9.38 0.27
N ASN A 68 1.91 8.58 0.43
CA ASN A 68 2.99 8.44 -0.54
C ASN A 68 2.89 7.17 -1.39
N ASN A 69 1.73 6.50 -1.41
CA ASN A 69 1.54 5.34 -2.25
C ASN A 69 1.46 5.75 -3.73
N PRO A 70 2.13 5.03 -4.67
CA PRO A 70 2.06 5.34 -6.10
C PRO A 70 0.64 5.36 -6.68
N PHE A 71 -0.30 4.65 -6.04
CA PHE A 71 -1.68 4.53 -6.50
C PHE A 71 -2.65 5.51 -5.83
N VAL A 72 -2.16 6.47 -5.02
CA VAL A 72 -3.01 7.41 -4.26
C VAL A 72 -3.97 8.22 -5.13
N ASN A 73 -3.58 8.52 -6.38
CA ASN A 73 -4.38 9.30 -7.33
C ASN A 73 -5.25 8.42 -8.26
N THR A 74 -5.37 7.12 -7.98
CA THR A 74 -6.24 6.24 -8.77
C THR A 74 -7.68 6.34 -8.26
N ALA A 75 -8.66 6.28 -9.17
CA ALA A 75 -10.08 6.48 -8.85
C ALA A 75 -10.62 5.48 -7.81
N TYR A 76 -9.97 4.32 -7.68
CA TYR A 76 -10.36 3.23 -6.80
C TYR A 76 -9.37 2.99 -5.66
N TYR A 77 -8.58 3.99 -5.30
CA TYR A 77 -7.69 3.92 -4.16
C TYR A 77 -8.49 3.91 -2.86
N SER A 78 -8.30 2.86 -2.05
CA SER A 78 -8.87 2.78 -0.70
C SER A 78 -7.86 2.19 0.27
N PHE A 79 -8.02 2.51 1.55
CA PHE A 79 -7.15 1.99 2.59
C PHE A 79 -7.91 1.68 3.88
N GLU A 80 -7.38 0.74 4.65
CA GLU A 80 -7.86 0.36 5.98
C GLU A 80 -6.67 0.28 6.94
N ILE A 81 -6.79 0.89 8.12
CA ILE A 81 -5.83 0.73 9.21
C ILE A 81 -6.37 -0.32 10.17
N LEU A 82 -5.63 -1.42 10.33
CA LEU A 82 -5.97 -2.53 11.21
C LEU A 82 -5.04 -2.52 12.41
N SER A 83 -5.61 -2.57 13.61
CA SER A 83 -4.87 -2.76 14.85
C SER A 83 -5.10 -4.18 15.34
N LYS A 84 -4.17 -5.10 15.06
CA LYS A 84 -4.32 -6.54 15.35
C LYS A 84 -3.01 -7.15 15.83
N ASN A 85 -3.10 -8.22 16.61
CA ASN A 85 -1.92 -8.99 17.05
C ASN A 85 -1.39 -9.91 15.95
N TYR A 86 -2.27 -10.39 15.06
CA TYR A 86 -1.95 -11.25 13.94
C TYR A 86 -3.01 -11.09 12.84
N LEU A 87 -2.65 -11.47 11.61
CA LEU A 87 -3.56 -11.62 10.48
C LEU A 87 -3.77 -13.12 10.24
N SER A 88 -4.99 -13.60 10.37
CA SER A 88 -5.36 -14.98 10.04
C SER A 88 -6.11 -15.02 8.72
N LEU A 89 -5.71 -15.94 7.84
CA LEU A 89 -6.52 -16.36 6.71
C LEU A 89 -7.59 -17.32 7.25
N SER A 90 -8.80 -16.82 7.43
CA SER A 90 -9.96 -17.69 7.59
C SER A 90 -10.38 -18.18 6.20
N ASN A 91 -10.24 -19.49 5.99
CA ASN A 91 -10.80 -20.20 4.82
C ASN A 91 -12.31 -20.38 4.99
#